data_AF-A0A382X785-F1
#
_entry.id   AF-A0A382X785-F1
#
_cell.length_a   1.000
_cell.length_b   1.000
_cell.length_c   1.000
_cell.angle_alpha   90.00
_cell.angle_beta   90.00
_cell.angle_gamma   90.00
#
_symmetry.space_group_name_H-M   'P 1'
#
loop_
_entity.id
_entity.type
_entity.pdbx_description
1 polymer ?
#
loop_
_entity_poly.entity_id
_entity_poly.type
_entity_poly.pdbx_seq_one_letter_code
_entity_poly.pdbx_strand_id
1 'polypeptide(L)'
;MLLLGWKTILDENALQQDAIAELERLYKEINGNESLRDKARAELVKLQQGDEENINIWRSMIALSQKQFDSLYERLGICFDQTLGESFYNRFLAETVNQLQARHIAEVSEGALVVRFPGNKQLEDKAAIVQKSDGAANYTTTDLATLAYRQSEWTPDKIVYVTDGRQQLHFQQLFSIFRRWRPGIEVDLE
;
A
#
# COMPACT_ATOMS: atom_id res chain seq x y z
N MET A 1 8.66 -9.94 -9.53
CA MET A 1 8.32 -11.35 -9.85
C MET A 1 7.32 -11.42 -11.00
N LEU A 2 6.09 -10.92 -10.82
CA LEU A 2 5.02 -11.01 -11.84
C LEU A 2 5.40 -10.40 -13.20
N LEU A 3 6.03 -9.23 -13.25
CA LEU A 3 6.49 -8.62 -14.51
C LEU A 3 7.42 -9.56 -15.30
N LEU A 4 8.41 -10.16 -14.62
CA LEU A 4 9.31 -11.11 -15.26
C LEU A 4 8.53 -12.35 -15.72
N GLY A 5 7.68 -12.91 -14.87
CA GLY A 5 6.85 -14.07 -15.21
C GLY A 5 5.99 -13.82 -16.44
N TRP A 6 5.32 -12.67 -16.48
CA TRP A 6 4.50 -12.24 -17.61
C TRP A 6 5.31 -12.17 -18.91
N LYS A 7 6.54 -11.66 -18.85
CA LYS A 7 7.41 -11.52 -20.03
C LYS A 7 8.03 -12.84 -20.50
N THR A 8 8.19 -13.84 -19.62
CA THR A 8 9.01 -15.02 -19.93
C THR A 8 8.25 -16.32 -20.04
N ILE A 9 7.19 -16.50 -19.24
CA ILE A 9 6.54 -17.80 -19.06
C ILE A 9 5.01 -17.69 -19.05
N LEU A 10 4.43 -16.56 -19.47
CA LEU A 10 2.98 -16.38 -19.57
C LEU A 10 2.37 -17.39 -20.53
N ASP A 11 1.31 -18.04 -20.08
CA ASP A 11 0.40 -18.80 -20.94
C ASP A 11 -0.86 -17.97 -21.17
N GLU A 12 -1.02 -17.45 -22.40
CA GLU A 12 -2.16 -16.62 -22.75
C GLU A 12 -3.50 -17.36 -22.65
N ASN A 13 -3.53 -18.68 -22.92
CA ASN A 13 -4.75 -19.46 -22.80
C ASN A 13 -5.14 -19.61 -21.33
N ALA A 14 -4.15 -19.88 -20.46
CA ALA A 14 -4.38 -19.95 -19.02
C ALA A 14 -4.85 -18.60 -18.46
N LEU A 15 -4.24 -17.49 -18.91
CA LEU A 15 -4.63 -16.13 -18.52
C LEU A 15 -6.09 -15.80 -18.89
N GLN A 16 -6.53 -16.21 -20.08
CA GLN A 16 -7.91 -16.00 -20.52
C GLN A 16 -8.92 -16.85 -19.74
N GLN A 17 -8.52 -18.06 -19.33
CA GLN A 17 -9.38 -18.97 -18.58
C GLN A 17 -9.52 -18.56 -17.11
N ASP A 18 -8.40 -18.28 -16.44
CA ASP A 18 -8.37 -17.85 -15.04
C ASP A 18 -7.12 -16.99 -14.78
N ALA A 19 -7.31 -15.68 -14.81
CA ALA A 19 -6.20 -14.73 -14.69
C ALA A 19 -5.53 -14.78 -13.30
N ILE A 20 -6.28 -14.85 -12.19
CA ILE A 20 -5.70 -14.98 -10.84
C ILE A 20 -4.84 -16.24 -10.76
N ALA A 21 -5.35 -17.39 -11.22
CA ALA A 21 -4.60 -18.64 -11.15
C ALA A 21 -3.30 -18.58 -11.98
N GLU A 22 -3.36 -18.00 -13.18
CA GLU A 22 -2.17 -17.82 -14.01
C GLU A 22 -1.17 -16.85 -13.37
N LEU A 23 -1.63 -15.69 -12.87
CA LEU A 23 -0.77 -14.72 -12.16
C LEU A 23 -0.13 -15.36 -10.91
N GLU A 24 -0.86 -16.19 -10.17
CA GLU A 24 -0.32 -16.93 -9.04
C GLU A 24 0.76 -17.93 -9.47
N ARG A 25 0.55 -18.65 -10.58
CA ARG A 25 1.56 -19.55 -11.15
C ARG A 25 2.82 -18.79 -11.53
N LEU A 26 2.69 -17.67 -12.25
CA LEU A 26 3.81 -16.80 -12.63
C LEU A 26 4.59 -16.33 -11.39
N TYR A 27 3.88 -15.93 -10.33
CA TYR A 27 4.52 -15.53 -9.09
C TYR A 27 5.31 -16.70 -8.46
N LYS A 28 4.69 -17.88 -8.32
CA LYS A 28 5.32 -19.05 -7.68
C LYS A 28 6.56 -19.52 -8.43
N GLU A 29 6.49 -19.66 -9.75
CA GLU A 29 7.60 -20.13 -10.59
C GLU A 29 8.80 -19.19 -10.50
N ILE A 30 8.57 -17.88 -10.61
CA ILE A 30 9.66 -16.90 -10.55
C ILE A 30 10.19 -16.75 -9.12
N ASN A 31 9.32 -16.74 -8.10
CA ASN A 31 9.73 -16.59 -6.71
C ASN A 31 10.45 -17.83 -6.16
N GLY A 32 10.12 -19.02 -6.67
CA GLY A 32 10.79 -20.27 -6.31
C GLY A 32 12.19 -20.43 -6.90
N ASN A 33 12.59 -19.57 -7.84
CA ASN A 33 13.89 -19.62 -8.49
C ASN A 33 14.77 -18.41 -8.11
N GLU A 34 15.67 -18.62 -7.15
CA GLU A 34 16.57 -17.57 -6.65
C GLU A 34 17.42 -16.92 -7.75
N SER A 35 17.80 -17.66 -8.80
CA SER A 35 18.59 -17.12 -9.92
C SER A 35 17.87 -16.06 -10.74
N LEU A 36 16.53 -15.97 -10.62
CA LEU A 36 15.70 -14.99 -11.30
C LEU A 36 15.45 -13.73 -10.46
N ARG A 37 15.88 -13.70 -9.19
CA ARG A 37 15.59 -12.61 -8.26
C ARG A 37 16.12 -11.27 -8.73
N ASP A 38 17.34 -11.23 -9.26
CA ASP A 38 17.94 -9.99 -9.76
C ASP A 38 17.26 -9.48 -11.02
N LYS A 39 16.87 -10.39 -11.93
CA LYS A 39 16.08 -10.04 -13.12
C LYS A 39 14.71 -9.49 -12.73
N ALA A 40 14.04 -10.12 -11.77
CA ALA A 40 12.75 -9.68 -11.28
C ALA A 40 12.83 -8.31 -10.57
N ARG A 41 13.94 -8.03 -9.87
CA ARG A 41 14.22 -6.72 -9.28
C ARG A 41 14.49 -5.66 -10.34
N ALA A 42 15.22 -6.00 -11.40
CA ALA A 42 15.45 -5.10 -12.53
C ALA A 42 14.14 -4.69 -13.22
N GLU A 43 13.19 -5.61 -13.40
CA GLU A 43 11.86 -5.26 -13.94
C GLU A 43 11.07 -4.31 -13.02
N LEU A 44 11.17 -4.48 -11.70
CA LEU A 44 10.55 -3.54 -10.75
C LEU A 44 11.18 -2.14 -10.85
N VAL A 45 12.50 -2.05 -10.98
CA VAL A 45 13.19 -0.75 -11.15
C VAL A 45 12.74 -0.06 -12.43
N LYS A 46 12.63 -0.79 -13.54
CA LYS A 46 12.09 -0.24 -14.81
C LYS A 46 10.67 0.30 -14.64
N LEU A 47 9.77 -0.44 -13.98
CA LEU A 47 8.41 0.02 -13.68
C LEU A 47 8.44 1.34 -12.90
N GLN A 48 9.28 1.44 -11.87
CA GLN A 48 9.43 2.65 -11.04
C GLN A 48 10.00 3.85 -11.82
N GLN A 49 10.80 3.59 -12.86
CA GLN A 49 11.37 4.60 -13.75
C GLN A 49 10.42 5.01 -14.89
N GLY A 50 9.22 4.45 -14.94
CA GLY A 50 8.22 4.80 -15.94
C GLY A 50 8.35 4.06 -17.26
N ASP A 51 8.95 2.86 -17.27
CA ASP A 51 9.01 2.02 -18.46
C ASP A 51 7.60 1.66 -18.96
N GLU A 52 7.28 2.09 -20.19
CA GLU A 52 5.94 1.97 -20.77
C GLU A 52 5.48 0.52 -20.93
N GLU A 53 6.39 -0.40 -21.29
CA GLU A 53 6.07 -1.83 -21.40
C GLU A 53 5.62 -2.37 -20.03
N ASN A 54 6.43 -2.13 -18.99
CA ASN A 54 6.11 -2.57 -17.63
C ASN A 54 4.85 -1.93 -17.07
N ILE A 55 4.61 -0.64 -17.35
CA ILE A 55 3.36 0.04 -16.96
C ILE A 55 2.16 -0.63 -17.62
N ASN A 56 2.24 -0.96 -18.91
CA ASN A 56 1.13 -1.61 -19.63
C ASN A 56 0.85 -3.02 -19.12
N ILE A 57 1.90 -3.80 -18.84
CA ILE A 57 1.76 -5.12 -18.22
C ILE A 57 1.12 -4.98 -16.83
N TRP A 58 1.61 -4.05 -16.01
CA TRP A 58 1.08 -3.79 -14.67
C TRP A 58 -0.40 -3.40 -14.69
N ARG A 59 -0.80 -2.48 -15.59
CA ARG A 59 -2.21 -2.10 -15.79
C ARG A 59 -3.06 -3.28 -16.22
N SER A 60 -2.54 -4.14 -17.10
CA SER A 60 -3.25 -5.35 -17.55
C SER A 60 -3.48 -6.31 -16.39
N MET A 61 -2.48 -6.56 -15.55
CA MET A 61 -2.62 -7.40 -14.36
C MET A 61 -3.68 -6.85 -13.39
N ILE A 62 -3.68 -5.54 -13.15
CA ILE A 62 -4.69 -4.88 -12.32
C ILE A 62 -6.09 -5.06 -12.91
N ALA A 63 -6.28 -4.76 -14.19
CA ALA A 63 -7.59 -4.85 -14.85
C ALA A 63 -8.16 -6.28 -14.81
N LEU A 64 -7.30 -7.29 -15.07
CA LEU A 64 -7.70 -8.69 -15.02
C LEU A 64 -8.09 -9.13 -13.60
N SER A 65 -7.27 -8.77 -12.61
CA SER A 65 -7.54 -9.10 -11.20
C SER A 65 -8.83 -8.42 -10.71
N GLN A 66 -9.01 -7.14 -11.06
CA GLN A 66 -10.19 -6.37 -10.69
C GLN A 66 -11.46 -7.02 -11.23
N LYS A 67 -11.49 -7.43 -12.51
CA LYS A 67 -12.65 -8.10 -13.11
C LYS A 67 -13.06 -9.36 -12.34
N GLN A 68 -12.10 -10.16 -11.89
CA GLN A 68 -12.39 -11.37 -11.10
C GLN A 68 -12.87 -11.03 -9.69
N PHE A 69 -12.30 -10.02 -9.05
CA PHE A 69 -12.79 -9.52 -7.76
C PHE A 69 -14.21 -8.98 -7.85
N ASP A 70 -14.51 -8.15 -8.86
CA ASP A 70 -15.84 -7.59 -9.08
C ASP A 70 -16.89 -8.70 -9.22
N SER A 71 -16.59 -9.76 -9.98
CA SER A 71 -17.49 -10.91 -10.11
C SER A 71 -17.71 -11.64 -8.78
N LEU A 72 -16.67 -11.76 -7.95
CA LEU A 72 -16.79 -12.39 -6.63
C LEU A 72 -17.64 -11.53 -5.69
N TYR A 73 -17.41 -10.22 -5.66
CA TYR A 73 -18.16 -9.29 -4.83
C TYR A 73 -19.62 -9.19 -5.24
N GLU A 74 -19.90 -9.17 -6.55
CA GLU A 74 -21.27 -9.20 -7.08
C GLU A 74 -22.03 -10.45 -6.62
N ARG A 75 -21.40 -11.62 -6.64
CA ARG A 75 -22.00 -12.87 -6.13
C ARG A 75 -22.31 -12.82 -4.63
N LEU A 76 -21.60 -11.99 -3.88
CA LEU A 76 -21.84 -11.74 -2.46
C LEU A 76 -22.80 -10.55 -2.21
N GLY A 77 -23.31 -9.91 -3.27
CA GLY A 77 -24.14 -8.72 -3.17
C GLY A 77 -23.41 -7.48 -2.68
N ILE A 78 -22.08 -7.44 -2.82
CA ILE A 78 -21.22 -6.32 -2.41
C ILE A 78 -20.98 -5.40 -3.62
N CYS A 79 -21.13 -4.09 -3.40
CA CYS A 79 -20.80 -3.05 -4.36
C CYS A 79 -19.84 -2.05 -3.70
N PHE A 80 -18.86 -1.55 -4.46
CA PHE A 80 -17.92 -0.53 -4.01
C PHE A 80 -18.12 0.75 -4.83
N ASP A 81 -18.25 1.89 -4.17
CA ASP A 81 -18.30 3.19 -4.86
C ASP A 81 -16.93 3.58 -5.43
N GLN A 82 -15.85 3.16 -4.74
CA GLN A 82 -14.46 3.50 -5.08
C GLN A 82 -13.53 2.34 -4.78
N THR A 83 -12.64 2.01 -5.73
CA THR A 83 -11.58 1.01 -5.56
C THR A 83 -10.22 1.66 -5.77
N LEU A 84 -9.63 2.17 -4.67
CA LEU A 84 -8.35 2.87 -4.67
C LEU A 84 -7.27 2.04 -3.97
N GLY A 85 -6.36 1.45 -4.76
CA GLY A 85 -5.21 0.72 -4.24
C GLY A 85 -4.06 1.64 -3.78
N GLU A 86 -3.05 1.06 -3.12
CA GLU A 86 -1.89 1.81 -2.58
C GLU A 86 -1.19 2.68 -3.62
N SER A 87 -1.09 2.22 -4.87
CA SER A 87 -0.42 2.93 -5.96
C SER A 87 -1.03 4.30 -6.27
N PHE A 88 -2.33 4.49 -6.00
CA PHE A 88 -2.99 5.79 -6.13
C PHE A 88 -2.36 6.85 -5.23
N TYR A 89 -1.86 6.44 -4.06
CA TYR A 89 -1.33 7.34 -3.03
C TYR A 89 0.17 7.62 -3.17
N ASN A 90 0.88 6.96 -4.10
CA ASN A 90 2.33 7.12 -4.30
C ASN A 90 2.77 8.58 -4.44
N ARG A 91 1.97 9.40 -5.13
CA ARG A 91 2.25 10.84 -5.32
C ARG A 91 2.18 11.68 -4.04
N PHE A 92 1.54 11.18 -2.99
CA PHE A 92 1.37 11.89 -1.72
C PHE A 92 2.40 11.47 -0.66
N LEU A 93 3.14 10.38 -0.87
CA LEU A 93 4.00 9.79 0.16
C LEU A 93 5.14 10.72 0.57
N ALA A 94 5.86 11.29 -0.40
CA ALA A 94 6.96 12.20 -0.13
C ALA A 94 6.51 13.43 0.66
N GLU A 95 5.38 14.02 0.25
CA GLU A 95 4.81 15.18 0.94
C GLU A 95 4.32 14.82 2.35
N THR A 96 3.73 13.63 2.53
CA THR A 96 3.31 13.14 3.85
C THR A 96 4.50 13.03 4.81
N VAL A 97 5.60 12.41 4.37
CA VAL A 97 6.84 12.31 5.16
C VAL A 97 7.38 13.70 5.52
N ASN A 98 7.47 14.60 4.53
CA ASN A 98 7.97 15.96 4.74
C ASN A 98 7.13 16.72 5.78
N GLN A 99 5.80 16.60 5.73
CA GLN A 99 4.93 17.26 6.69
C GLN A 99 5.06 16.71 8.11
N LEU A 100 5.23 15.38 8.26
CA LEU A 100 5.45 14.77 9.58
C LEU A 100 6.77 15.25 10.21
N GLN A 101 7.83 15.35 9.39
CA GLN A 101 9.12 15.85 9.84
C GLN A 101 9.08 17.35 10.15
N ALA A 102 8.50 18.17 9.28
CA ALA A 102 8.39 19.63 9.45
C ALA A 102 7.55 20.03 10.68
N ARG A 103 6.60 19.18 11.09
CA ARG A 103 5.79 19.37 12.31
C ARG A 103 6.43 18.74 13.55
N HIS A 104 7.65 18.19 13.45
CA HIS A 104 8.34 17.49 14.54
C HIS A 104 7.51 16.33 15.13
N ILE A 105 6.69 15.68 14.31
CA ILE A 105 5.90 14.49 14.71
C ILE A 105 6.77 13.24 14.60
N ALA A 106 7.59 13.19 13.55
CA ALA A 106 8.54 12.12 13.29
C ALA A 106 9.98 12.61 13.46
N GLU A 107 10.85 11.74 13.94
CA GLU A 107 12.26 11.99 14.23
C GLU A 107 13.15 10.93 13.58
N VAL A 108 14.42 11.28 13.34
CA VAL A 108 15.39 10.34 12.78
C VAL A 108 15.92 9.43 13.87
N SER A 109 15.84 8.11 13.65
CA SER A 109 16.39 7.08 14.51
C SER A 109 17.02 5.99 13.63
N GLU A 110 18.31 5.73 13.82
CA GLU A 110 19.06 4.72 13.04
C GLU A 110 18.93 4.89 11.51
N GLY A 111 18.86 6.14 11.05
CA GLY A 111 18.69 6.49 9.64
C GLY A 111 17.26 6.36 9.11
N ALA A 112 16.33 5.75 9.86
CA ALA A 112 14.91 5.73 9.55
C ALA A 112 14.18 6.93 10.17
N LEU A 113 13.01 7.28 9.64
CA LEU A 113 12.12 8.26 10.24
C LEU A 113 11.02 7.55 11.03
N VAL A 114 10.93 7.83 12.33
CA VAL A 114 10.06 7.12 13.28
C VAL A 114 9.18 8.10 14.06
N VAL A 115 7.99 7.64 14.45
CA VAL A 115 7.11 8.37 15.37
C VAL A 115 7.04 7.63 16.70
N ARG A 116 7.31 8.35 17.79
CA ARG A 116 7.13 7.87 19.17
C ARG A 116 5.83 8.42 19.76
N PHE A 117 5.35 7.77 20.81
CA PHE A 117 4.05 8.04 21.43
C PHE A 117 4.17 8.34 22.94
N PRO A 118 4.87 9.42 23.33
CA PRO A 118 5.04 9.75 24.75
C PRO A 118 3.68 9.98 25.42
N GLY A 119 3.48 9.42 26.61
CA GLY A 119 2.24 9.55 27.38
C GLY A 119 1.09 8.64 26.92
N ASN A 120 1.24 7.89 25.83
CA ASN A 120 0.30 6.83 25.47
C ASN A 120 0.80 5.49 25.99
N LYS A 121 0.29 5.06 27.17
CA LYS A 121 0.71 3.82 27.84
C LYS A 121 0.62 2.56 26.96
N GLN A 122 -0.27 2.53 25.95
CA GLN A 122 -0.42 1.37 25.08
C GLN A 122 0.63 1.33 23.95
N LEU A 123 1.21 2.49 23.61
CA LEU A 123 2.10 2.71 22.48
C LEU A 123 3.50 3.23 22.88
N GLU A 124 3.76 3.48 24.16
CA GLU A 124 4.95 4.18 24.66
C GLU A 124 6.26 3.57 24.14
N ASP A 125 6.39 2.25 24.19
CA ASP A 125 7.56 1.50 23.69
C ASP A 125 7.42 1.02 22.24
N LYS A 126 6.36 1.44 21.53
CA LYS A 126 6.01 0.93 20.20
C LYS A 126 6.12 2.05 19.17
N ALA A 127 7.35 2.36 18.77
CA ALA A 127 7.59 3.33 17.70
C ALA A 127 7.04 2.84 16.35
N ALA A 128 6.51 3.77 15.55
CA ALA A 128 6.05 3.50 14.20
C ALA A 128 7.06 4.05 13.18
N ILE A 129 7.55 3.20 12.27
CA ILE A 129 8.42 3.65 11.16
C ILE A 129 7.53 4.24 10.07
N VAL A 130 7.81 5.48 9.65
CA VAL A 130 7.11 6.15 8.53
C VAL A 130 7.99 6.20 7.28
N GLN A 131 9.31 6.22 7.43
CA GLN A 131 10.26 6.10 6.32
C GLN A 131 11.40 5.18 6.75
N LYS A 132 11.76 4.23 5.90
CA LYS A 132 12.90 3.33 6.12
C LYS A 132 14.22 4.08 5.91
N SER A 133 15.33 3.48 6.35
CA SER A 133 16.68 4.04 6.20
C SER A 133 17.15 4.15 4.75
N ASP A 134 16.55 3.40 3.83
CA ASP A 134 16.77 3.52 2.38
C ASP A 134 15.96 4.66 1.73
N GLY A 135 15.22 5.45 2.53
CA GLY A 135 14.37 6.55 2.06
C GLY A 135 13.01 6.12 1.54
N ALA A 136 12.72 4.82 1.44
CA ALA A 136 11.41 4.36 0.99
C ALA A 136 10.35 4.56 2.08
N ALA A 137 9.17 5.05 1.67
CA ALA A 137 8.00 5.15 2.54
C ALA A 137 7.60 3.77 3.07
N ASN A 138 7.18 3.71 4.33
CA ASN A 138 6.62 2.51 4.94
C ASN A 138 5.09 2.48 4.78
N TYR A 139 4.45 1.33 5.04
CA TYR A 139 2.99 1.17 4.98
C TYR A 139 2.25 2.22 5.82
N THR A 140 2.78 2.58 7.00
CA THR A 140 2.25 3.67 7.84
C THR A 140 2.07 4.98 7.07
N THR A 141 2.99 5.32 6.18
CA THR A 141 2.92 6.55 5.38
C THR A 141 1.87 6.45 4.29
N THR A 142 1.75 5.29 3.64
CA THR A 142 0.68 5.04 2.66
C THR A 142 -0.70 5.15 3.31
N ASP A 143 -0.87 4.61 4.51
CA ASP A 143 -2.14 4.68 5.22
C ASP A 143 -2.44 6.09 5.77
N LEU A 144 -1.42 6.85 6.19
CA LEU A 144 -1.58 8.26 6.55
C LEU A 144 -2.00 9.10 5.35
N ALA A 145 -1.35 8.89 4.20
CA ALA A 145 -1.72 9.55 2.95
C ALA A 145 -3.14 9.17 2.52
N THR A 146 -3.52 7.90 2.68
CA THR A 146 -4.88 7.40 2.43
C THR A 146 -5.89 8.11 3.32
N LEU A 147 -5.66 8.14 4.63
CA LEU A 147 -6.57 8.77 5.58
C LEU A 147 -6.71 10.28 5.33
N ALA A 148 -5.60 10.96 5.04
CA ALA A 148 -5.62 12.38 4.67
C ALA A 148 -6.42 12.64 3.39
N TYR A 149 -6.24 11.81 2.36
CA TYR A 149 -6.98 11.91 1.11
C TYR A 149 -8.49 11.73 1.33
N ARG A 150 -8.89 10.66 2.06
CA ARG A 150 -10.30 10.38 2.37
C ARG A 150 -10.95 11.54 3.13
N GLN A 151 -10.22 12.10 4.09
CA GLN A 151 -10.70 13.25 4.85
C GLN A 151 -10.90 14.48 3.97
N SER A 152 -9.97 14.77 3.06
CA SER A 152 -10.09 15.94 2.17
C SER A 152 -11.14 15.75 1.07
N GLU A 153 -11.26 14.53 0.55
CA GLU A 153 -12.13 14.23 -0.58
C GLU A 153 -13.59 14.10 -0.15
N TRP A 154 -13.85 13.46 0.98
CA TRP A 154 -15.21 13.11 1.40
C TRP A 154 -15.69 13.85 2.64
N THR A 155 -14.79 14.45 3.43
CA THR A 155 -15.10 15.10 4.72
C THR A 155 -16.06 14.25 5.58
N PRO A 156 -15.76 12.96 5.82
CA PRO A 156 -16.70 12.06 6.46
C PRO A 156 -16.81 12.33 7.97
N ASP A 157 -17.96 12.02 8.56
CA ASP A 157 -18.13 12.01 10.02
C ASP A 157 -17.42 10.80 10.66
N LYS A 158 -17.30 9.68 9.92
CA LYS A 158 -16.72 8.42 10.39
C LYS A 158 -15.99 7.65 9.28
N ILE A 159 -14.87 7.04 9.62
CA ILE A 159 -14.11 6.11 8.77
C ILE A 159 -13.86 4.82 9.56
N VAL A 160 -14.31 3.69 9.01
CA VAL A 160 -14.16 2.36 9.62
C VAL A 160 -13.18 1.52 8.80
N TYR A 161 -12.17 0.96 9.46
CA TYR A 161 -11.16 0.08 8.88
C TYR A 161 -11.47 -1.39 9.21
N VAL A 162 -12.04 -2.10 8.24
CA VAL A 162 -12.30 -3.54 8.37
C VAL A 162 -11.04 -4.33 8.01
N THR A 163 -10.28 -4.74 9.04
CA THR A 163 -9.02 -5.48 8.88
C THR A 163 -8.92 -6.63 9.89
N ASP A 164 -7.89 -7.47 9.74
CA ASP A 164 -7.58 -8.54 10.69
C ASP A 164 -7.11 -7.95 12.05
N GLY A 165 -7.57 -8.52 13.17
CA GLY A 165 -7.24 -8.04 14.52
C GLY A 165 -5.74 -7.98 14.83
N ARG A 166 -4.90 -8.73 14.13
CA ARG A 166 -3.43 -8.64 14.24
C ARG A 166 -2.88 -7.27 13.83
N GLN A 167 -3.64 -6.48 13.06
CA GLN A 167 -3.26 -5.13 12.65
C GLN A 167 -3.68 -4.04 13.66
N GLN A 168 -4.28 -4.40 14.79
CA GLN A 168 -4.80 -3.43 15.77
C GLN A 168 -3.73 -2.43 16.24
N LEU A 169 -2.51 -2.89 16.50
CA LEU A 169 -1.42 -1.98 16.90
C LEU A 169 -1.12 -0.93 15.84
N HIS A 170 -1.06 -1.35 14.57
CA HIS A 170 -0.80 -0.45 13.44
C HIS A 170 -1.86 0.64 13.36
N PHE A 171 -3.15 0.29 13.43
CA PHE A 171 -4.23 1.29 13.38
C PHE A 171 -4.26 2.21 14.60
N GLN A 172 -3.96 1.70 15.80
CA GLN A 172 -3.80 2.55 16.99
C GLN A 172 -2.69 3.59 16.80
N GLN A 173 -1.54 3.18 16.26
CA GLN A 173 -0.44 4.07 15.92
C GLN A 173 -0.87 5.06 14.82
N LEU A 174 -1.46 4.57 13.73
CA LEU A 174 -1.92 5.36 12.60
C LEU A 174 -2.86 6.50 13.04
N PHE A 175 -3.91 6.18 13.80
CA PHE A 175 -4.89 7.16 14.26
C PHE A 175 -4.27 8.15 15.24
N SER A 176 -3.37 7.71 16.10
CA SER A 176 -2.62 8.59 17.02
C SER A 176 -1.73 9.57 16.26
N ILE A 177 -0.99 9.09 15.23
CA ILE A 177 -0.18 9.95 14.36
C ILE A 177 -1.09 10.92 13.61
N PHE A 178 -2.19 10.45 13.03
CA PHE A 178 -3.09 11.29 12.23
C PHE A 178 -3.69 12.43 13.05
N ARG A 179 -4.16 12.17 14.28
CA ARG A 179 -4.68 13.22 15.19
C ARG A 179 -3.62 14.28 15.54
N ARG A 180 -2.37 13.87 15.73
CA ARG A 180 -1.25 14.81 15.91
C ARG A 180 -0.93 15.59 14.63
N TRP A 181 -1.04 14.93 13.48
CA TRP A 181 -0.73 15.52 12.18
C TRP A 181 -1.81 16.47 11.69
N ARG A 182 -3.09 16.24 12.01
CA ARG A 182 -4.23 17.05 11.60
C ARG A 182 -5.07 17.47 12.82
N PRO A 183 -4.52 18.33 13.70
CA PRO A 183 -5.24 18.79 14.88
C PRO A 183 -6.48 19.57 14.42
N GLY A 184 -7.65 19.27 15.01
CA GLY A 184 -8.93 19.92 14.71
C GLY A 184 -9.82 19.20 13.70
N ILE A 185 -9.40 18.06 13.16
CA ILE A 185 -10.30 17.20 12.37
C ILE A 185 -11.10 16.31 13.33
N GLU A 186 -12.42 16.51 13.36
CA GLU A 186 -13.37 15.70 14.12
C GLU A 186 -13.96 14.61 13.22
N VAL A 187 -13.18 13.56 12.99
CA VAL A 187 -13.63 12.34 12.31
C VAL A 187 -13.53 11.18 13.29
N ASP A 188 -14.58 10.37 13.37
CA ASP A 188 -14.54 9.12 14.12
C ASP A 188 -13.72 8.07 13.36
N LEU A 189 -12.69 7.53 14.01
CA LEU A 189 -11.76 6.56 13.41
C LEU A 189 -11.86 5.25 14.19
N GLU A 190 -12.31 4.21 13.51
CA GLU A 190 -12.51 2.86 14.04
C GLU A 190 -11.68 1.82 13.28
#